data_AF-A0A0G1BC27-F1
#
_entry.id   AF-A0A0G1BC27-F1
#
_cell.length_a   1.000
_cell.length_b   1.000
_cell.length_c   1.000
_cell.angle_alpha   90.00
_cell.angle_beta   90.00
_cell.angle_gamma   90.00
#
_symmetry.space_group_name_H-M   'P 1'
#
loop_
_entity.id
_entity.type
_entity.pdbx_description
1 polymer ?
#
loop_
_entity_poly.entity_id
_entity_poly.type
_entity_poly.pdbx_seq_one_letter_code
_entity_poly.pdbx_strand_id
1 'polypeptide(L)'
;MVCQSKLYWYELIPLFSFLALRGRCRTCKTKISIQYPFVELATGFIFASLFLKFQDIFFLNVLSFSFTCAYYAVMFSILIVIAAYDLRHKIIPDILALIFSILAFLGLFLFQGNIFSSHFPTLLEFLSGLFVAFPFAFFWLISGGRWMGLGDAKLALGLGWMLGLASGLAALVLAFWSGAIIGVMLILLRRGYKMKSELPFAPFLIFGALLAFFFPLPLFLFGF
;
A
#
# COMPACT_ATOMS: atom_id res chain seq x y z
N MET A 1 -19.35 -11.97 -15.04
CA MET A 1 -20.27 -13.03 -14.57
C MET A 1 -20.46 -14.05 -15.68
N VAL A 2 -19.52 -14.97 -15.89
CA VAL A 2 -19.59 -15.96 -17.00
C VAL A 2 -20.15 -17.31 -16.53
N CYS A 3 -20.14 -17.56 -15.24
CA CYS A 3 -20.65 -18.78 -14.64
C CYS A 3 -21.42 -18.40 -13.37
N GLN A 4 -22.65 -18.88 -13.25
CA GLN A 4 -23.53 -18.75 -12.08
C GLN A 4 -23.46 -20.01 -11.20
N SER A 5 -22.46 -20.89 -11.39
CA SER A 5 -22.34 -22.09 -10.55
C SER A 5 -21.87 -21.73 -9.16
N LYS A 6 -22.57 -22.25 -8.15
CA LYS A 6 -22.23 -22.10 -6.73
C LYS A 6 -20.85 -22.71 -6.48
N LEU A 7 -19.92 -21.92 -5.94
CA LEU A 7 -18.57 -22.36 -5.60
C LEU A 7 -18.60 -23.17 -4.30
N TYR A 8 -17.80 -24.25 -4.24
CA TYR A 8 -17.63 -25.04 -3.03
C TYR A 8 -16.64 -24.38 -2.07
N TRP A 9 -16.70 -24.72 -0.77
CA TRP A 9 -15.86 -24.11 0.26
C TRP A 9 -14.35 -24.29 0.01
N TYR A 10 -13.91 -25.42 -0.56
CA TYR A 10 -12.52 -25.65 -0.92
C TYR A 10 -12.08 -24.86 -2.16
N GLU A 11 -13.02 -24.43 -3.01
CA GLU A 11 -12.74 -23.52 -4.14
C GLU A 11 -12.54 -22.08 -3.66
N LEU A 12 -12.98 -21.76 -2.45
CA LEU A 12 -12.72 -20.48 -1.78
C LEU A 12 -11.32 -20.42 -1.15
N ILE A 13 -10.60 -21.54 -1.04
CA ILE A 13 -9.23 -21.56 -0.53
C ILE A 13 -8.32 -21.01 -1.63
N PRO A 14 -7.81 -19.78 -1.52
CA PRO A 14 -7.59 -19.01 -2.73
C PRO A 14 -6.44 -19.51 -3.61
N LEU A 15 -5.25 -19.69 -3.02
CA LEU A 15 -4.07 -20.18 -3.72
C LEU A 15 -4.17 -21.66 -4.08
N PHE A 16 -4.70 -22.46 -3.16
CA PHE A 16 -4.82 -23.90 -3.36
C PHE A 16 -5.87 -24.22 -4.44
N SER A 17 -6.99 -23.50 -4.47
CA SER A 17 -8.00 -23.67 -5.51
C SER A 17 -7.50 -23.21 -6.86
N PHE A 18 -6.80 -22.07 -6.94
CA PHE A 18 -6.23 -21.58 -8.20
C PHE A 18 -5.22 -22.58 -8.80
N LEU A 19 -4.34 -23.15 -7.98
CA LEU A 19 -3.37 -24.17 -8.39
C LEU A 19 -4.06 -25.48 -8.80
N ALA A 20 -4.99 -25.98 -7.99
CA ALA A 20 -5.73 -27.21 -8.29
C ALA A 20 -6.56 -27.09 -9.58
N LEU A 21 -7.14 -25.92 -9.82
CA LEU A 21 -7.95 -25.60 -10.98
C LEU A 21 -7.12 -25.14 -12.20
N ARG A 22 -5.77 -25.08 -12.07
CA ARG A 22 -4.83 -24.59 -13.10
C ARG A 22 -5.23 -23.23 -13.68
N GLY A 23 -5.74 -22.34 -12.83
CA GLY A 23 -6.19 -21.00 -13.19
C GLY A 23 -7.43 -20.96 -14.10
N ARG A 24 -8.25 -22.02 -14.14
CA ARG A 24 -9.50 -22.05 -14.92
C ARG A 24 -10.68 -22.45 -14.05
N CYS A 25 -11.84 -21.84 -14.25
CA CYS A 25 -13.05 -22.26 -13.56
C CYS A 25 -13.36 -23.74 -13.88
N ARG A 26 -13.72 -24.53 -12.85
CA ARG A 26 -14.03 -25.96 -13.00
C ARG A 26 -15.15 -26.22 -14.01
N THR A 27 -16.20 -25.40 -13.98
CA THR A 27 -17.43 -25.60 -14.75
C THR A 27 -17.33 -24.99 -16.15
N CYS A 28 -16.97 -23.71 -16.25
CA CYS A 28 -16.98 -22.98 -17.53
C CYS A 28 -15.60 -22.85 -18.19
N LYS A 29 -14.53 -23.37 -17.57
CA LYS A 29 -13.14 -23.33 -18.08
C LYS A 29 -12.59 -21.94 -18.42
N THR A 30 -13.28 -20.88 -18.04
CA THR A 30 -12.81 -19.50 -18.21
C THR A 30 -11.57 -19.27 -17.37
N LYS A 31 -10.63 -18.48 -17.88
CA LYS A 31 -9.40 -18.15 -17.17
C LYS A 31 -9.73 -17.24 -15.98
N ILE A 32 -9.25 -17.63 -14.80
CA ILE A 32 -9.26 -16.78 -13.61
C ILE A 32 -8.10 -15.79 -13.75
N SER A 33 -8.34 -14.52 -13.43
CA SER A 33 -7.28 -13.50 -13.52
C SER A 33 -6.16 -13.80 -12.53
N ILE A 34 -4.91 -13.74 -12.98
CA ILE A 34 -3.73 -13.97 -12.14
C ILE A 34 -3.55 -12.89 -11.05
N GLN A 35 -4.30 -11.80 -11.14
CA GLN A 35 -4.33 -10.75 -10.14
C GLN A 35 -4.83 -11.26 -8.78
N TYR A 36 -5.80 -12.17 -8.75
CA TYR A 36 -6.37 -12.71 -7.50
C TYR A 36 -5.32 -13.47 -6.67
N PRO A 37 -4.66 -14.53 -7.20
CA PRO A 37 -3.64 -15.24 -6.42
C PRO A 37 -2.44 -14.36 -6.06
N PHE A 38 -2.12 -13.35 -6.88
CA PHE A 38 -1.04 -12.41 -6.55
C PHE A 38 -1.39 -11.52 -5.36
N VAL A 39 -2.61 -10.96 -5.33
CA VAL A 39 -3.10 -10.15 -4.20
C VAL A 39 -3.15 -10.99 -2.92
N GLU A 40 -3.57 -12.25 -3.01
CA GLU A 40 -3.66 -13.17 -1.87
C GLU A 40 -2.28 -13.61 -1.34
N LEU A 41 -1.33 -13.86 -2.25
CA LEU A 41 0.07 -14.09 -1.83
C LEU A 41 0.65 -12.85 -1.18
N ALA A 42 0.39 -11.66 -1.75
CA ALA A 42 0.88 -10.41 -1.20
C ALA A 42 0.31 -10.13 0.20
N THR A 43 -1.00 -10.33 0.42
CA THR A 43 -1.62 -10.19 1.75
C THR A 43 -1.03 -11.18 2.75
N GLY A 44 -0.90 -12.45 2.38
CA GLY A 44 -0.30 -13.48 3.23
C GLY A 44 1.16 -13.15 3.60
N PHE A 45 1.96 -12.71 2.64
CA PHE A 45 3.35 -12.31 2.86
C PHE A 45 3.47 -11.09 3.77
N ILE A 46 2.62 -10.07 3.57
CA ILE A 46 2.62 -8.88 4.43
C ILE A 46 2.21 -9.24 5.85
N PHE A 47 1.20 -10.08 6.04
CA PHE A 47 0.77 -10.49 7.38
C PHE A 47 1.83 -11.32 8.11
N ALA A 48 2.51 -12.22 7.41
CA ALA A 48 3.66 -12.94 7.96
C ALA A 48 4.81 -11.98 8.33
N SER A 49 5.09 -10.99 7.47
CA SER A 49 6.13 -9.99 7.73
C SER A 49 5.78 -9.08 8.92
N LEU A 50 4.50 -8.72 9.11
CA LEU A 50 4.03 -7.98 10.28
C LEU A 50 4.27 -8.76 11.57
N PHE A 51 3.97 -10.07 11.57
CA PHE A 51 4.23 -10.93 12.72
C PHE A 51 5.72 -10.95 13.08
N LEU A 52 6.60 -11.12 12.09
CA LEU A 52 8.05 -11.13 12.29
C LEU A 52 8.59 -9.78 12.79
N LYS A 53 8.07 -8.65 12.27
CA LYS A 53 8.49 -7.31 12.70
C LYS A 53 8.13 -7.02 14.15
N PHE A 54 6.97 -7.49 14.61
CA PHE A 54 6.46 -7.20 15.95
C PHE A 54 6.63 -8.35 16.95
N GLN A 55 7.43 -9.36 16.62
CA GLN A 55 7.67 -10.53 17.48
C GLN A 55 8.21 -10.14 18.86
N ASP A 56 9.04 -9.08 18.96
CA ASP A 56 9.60 -8.63 20.23
C ASP A 56 8.52 -8.07 21.17
N ILE A 57 7.52 -7.38 20.60
CA ILE A 57 6.37 -6.84 21.36
C ILE A 57 5.50 -7.99 21.87
N PHE A 58 5.39 -9.09 21.12
CA PHE A 58 4.63 -10.26 21.53
C PHE A 58 5.13 -10.84 22.86
N PHE A 59 6.46 -10.91 23.05
CA PHE A 59 7.06 -11.40 24.29
C PHE A 59 6.90 -10.43 25.47
N LEU A 60 6.80 -9.13 25.20
CA LEU A 60 6.64 -8.10 26.24
C LEU A 60 5.19 -7.94 26.68
N ASN A 61 4.26 -7.80 25.72
CA ASN A 61 2.85 -7.56 26.02
C ASN A 61 1.95 -8.02 24.86
N VAL A 62 1.29 -9.16 25.06
CA VAL A 62 0.38 -9.77 24.08
C VAL A 62 -0.77 -8.84 23.67
N LEU A 63 -1.27 -8.01 24.60
CA LEU A 63 -2.38 -7.10 24.32
C LEU A 63 -1.93 -5.98 23.36
N SER A 64 -0.79 -5.35 23.65
CA SER A 64 -0.19 -4.32 22.78
C SER A 64 0.14 -4.87 21.39
N PHE A 65 0.68 -6.09 21.34
CA PHE A 65 0.94 -6.80 20.09
C PHE A 65 -0.34 -7.00 19.27
N SER A 66 -1.43 -7.48 19.90
CA SER A 66 -2.69 -7.72 19.19
C SER A 66 -3.26 -6.45 18.57
N PHE A 67 -3.26 -5.33 19.29
CA PHE A 67 -3.76 -4.06 18.76
C PHE A 67 -2.87 -3.50 17.65
N THR A 68 -1.55 -3.56 17.81
CA THR A 68 -0.58 -3.09 16.82
C THR A 68 -0.67 -3.90 15.52
N CYS A 69 -0.64 -5.23 15.62
CA CYS A 69 -0.78 -6.11 14.46
C CYS A 69 -2.13 -5.94 13.77
N ALA A 70 -3.22 -5.84 14.52
CA ALA A 70 -4.55 -5.62 13.94
C ALA A 70 -4.62 -4.28 13.18
N TYR A 71 -4.08 -3.21 13.76
CA TYR A 71 -4.03 -1.89 13.14
C TYR A 71 -3.28 -1.91 11.81
N TYR A 72 -2.04 -2.41 11.79
CA TYR A 72 -1.24 -2.46 10.56
C TYR A 72 -1.80 -3.47 9.54
N ALA A 73 -2.40 -4.59 9.98
CA ALA A 73 -3.08 -5.52 9.08
C ALA A 73 -4.24 -4.84 8.34
N VAL A 74 -5.04 -4.02 9.04
CA VAL A 74 -6.10 -3.22 8.43
C VAL A 74 -5.50 -2.18 7.47
N MET A 75 -4.48 -1.41 7.89
CA MET A 75 -3.83 -0.42 7.02
C MET A 75 -3.33 -1.04 5.71
N PHE A 76 -2.53 -2.11 5.80
CA PHE A 76 -1.96 -2.76 4.62
C PHE A 76 -3.03 -3.44 3.77
N SER A 77 -4.10 -3.98 4.36
CA SER A 77 -5.21 -4.53 3.57
C SER A 77 -5.87 -3.46 2.69
N ILE A 78 -6.09 -2.25 3.23
CA ILE A 78 -6.66 -1.12 2.47
C ILE A 78 -5.69 -0.70 1.36
N LEU A 79 -4.40 -0.59 1.66
CA LEU A 79 -3.38 -0.25 0.67
C LEU A 79 -3.33 -1.28 -0.46
N ILE A 80 -3.37 -2.58 -0.17
CA ILE A 80 -3.38 -3.63 -1.19
C ILE A 80 -4.61 -3.52 -2.09
N VAL A 81 -5.78 -3.23 -1.52
CA VAL A 81 -7.02 -3.01 -2.30
C VAL A 81 -6.87 -1.79 -3.21
N ILE A 82 -6.30 -0.69 -2.70
CA ILE A 82 -6.04 0.52 -3.49
C ILE A 82 -5.06 0.22 -4.63
N ALA A 83 -3.94 -0.46 -4.37
CA ALA A 83 -2.97 -0.86 -5.40
C ALA A 83 -3.62 -1.76 -6.46
N ALA A 84 -4.41 -2.76 -6.05
CA ALA A 84 -5.07 -3.68 -6.96
C ALA A 84 -6.13 -2.97 -7.83
N TYR A 85 -6.86 -2.02 -7.24
CA TYR A 85 -7.86 -1.22 -7.96
C TYR A 85 -7.19 -0.26 -8.95
N ASP A 86 -6.11 0.42 -8.53
CA ASP A 86 -5.37 1.34 -9.40
C ASP A 86 -4.70 0.62 -10.58
N LEU A 87 -4.13 -0.58 -10.37
CA LEU A 87 -3.58 -1.40 -11.47
C LEU A 87 -4.63 -1.78 -12.53
N ARG A 88 -5.90 -1.88 -12.15
CA ARG A 88 -6.99 -2.29 -13.05
C ARG A 88 -7.70 -1.11 -13.69
N HIS A 89 -7.97 -0.06 -12.92
CA HIS A 89 -8.84 1.05 -13.31
C HIS A 89 -8.09 2.38 -13.46
N LYS A 90 -6.82 2.45 -13.06
CA LYS A 90 -5.97 3.67 -13.06
C LYS A 90 -6.59 4.86 -12.31
N ILE A 91 -7.45 4.57 -11.35
CA ILE A 91 -8.17 5.56 -10.55
C ILE A 91 -8.05 5.11 -9.11
N ILE A 92 -7.73 6.05 -8.22
CA ILE A 92 -7.73 5.79 -6.78
C ILE A 92 -9.13 6.03 -6.24
N PRO A 93 -9.76 5.05 -5.58
CA PRO A 93 -11.06 5.24 -4.97
C PRO A 93 -10.95 6.19 -3.78
N ASP A 94 -11.50 7.40 -3.93
CA ASP A 94 -11.43 8.49 -2.95
C ASP A 94 -11.86 8.07 -1.54
N ILE A 95 -12.89 7.23 -1.45
CA ILE A 95 -13.44 6.73 -0.18
C ILE A 95 -12.38 5.90 0.57
N LEU A 96 -11.67 5.01 -0.11
CA LEU A 96 -10.65 4.16 0.53
C LEU A 96 -9.42 4.98 0.93
N ALA A 97 -9.00 5.93 0.08
CA ALA A 97 -7.89 6.83 0.41
C ALA A 97 -8.20 7.69 1.65
N LEU A 98 -9.43 8.19 1.75
CA LEU A 98 -9.89 8.98 2.88
C LEU A 98 -9.99 8.13 4.15
N ILE A 99 -10.59 6.95 4.09
CA ILE A 99 -10.64 6.00 5.23
C ILE A 99 -9.24 5.69 5.73
N PHE A 100 -8.32 5.41 4.80
CA PHE A 100 -6.91 5.17 5.14
C PHE A 100 -6.28 6.38 5.85
N SER A 101 -6.45 7.60 5.32
CA SER A 101 -5.89 8.80 5.95
C SER A 101 -6.47 9.09 7.34
N ILE A 102 -7.77 8.85 7.55
CA ILE A 102 -8.41 9.05 8.86
C ILE A 102 -7.87 8.04 9.87
N LEU A 103 -7.76 6.78 9.48
CA LEU A 103 -7.20 5.75 10.36
C LEU A 103 -5.71 5.97 10.65
N ALA A 104 -4.94 6.47 9.68
CA ALA A 104 -3.56 6.89 9.87
C ALA A 104 -3.47 8.05 10.88
N PHE A 105 -4.33 9.06 10.73
CA PHE A 105 -4.39 10.20 11.65
C PHE A 105 -4.75 9.80 13.08
N LEU A 106 -5.76 8.94 13.25
CA LEU A 106 -6.12 8.40 14.57
C LEU A 106 -4.99 7.55 15.16
N GLY A 107 -4.22 6.86 14.31
CA GLY A 107 -3.05 6.10 14.70
C GLY A 107 -1.98 6.94 15.40
N LEU A 108 -1.83 8.21 15.03
CA LEU A 108 -0.86 9.13 15.66
C LEU A 108 -1.06 9.27 17.17
N PHE A 109 -2.30 9.17 17.65
CA PHE A 109 -2.60 9.32 19.08
C PHE A 109 -2.47 7.99 19.84
N LEU A 110 -2.56 6.87 19.14
CA LEU A 110 -2.66 5.53 19.72
C LEU A 110 -1.33 4.76 19.72
N PHE A 111 -0.37 5.16 18.88
CA PHE A 111 0.88 4.43 18.68
C PHE A 111 2.09 5.32 18.82
N GLN A 112 2.95 5.05 19.80
CA GLN A 112 4.27 5.69 19.92
C GLN A 112 5.34 4.71 19.42
N GLY A 113 6.11 5.08 18.38
CA GLY A 113 7.20 4.23 17.89
C GLY A 113 6.78 2.81 17.46
N ASN A 114 5.54 2.65 16.96
CA ASN A 114 4.86 1.39 16.63
C ASN A 114 4.41 0.53 17.83
N ILE A 115 4.46 1.05 19.06
CA ILE A 115 3.92 0.37 20.25
C ILE A 115 2.57 1.01 20.58
N PHE A 116 1.58 0.19 20.95
CA PHE A 116 0.29 0.71 21.40
C PHE A 116 0.46 1.41 22.75
N SER A 117 0.49 2.74 22.71
CA SER A 117 0.59 3.62 23.86
C SER A 117 -0.01 4.97 23.50
N SER A 118 -1.03 5.36 24.24
CA SER A 118 -1.68 6.65 24.04
C SER A 118 -0.71 7.78 24.37
N HIS A 119 -0.46 8.66 23.41
CA HIS A 119 0.39 9.83 23.58
C HIS A 119 -0.11 11.00 22.76
N PHE A 120 0.40 12.19 23.04
CA PHE A 120 0.18 13.35 22.20
C PHE A 120 1.27 13.38 21.11
N PRO A 121 0.88 13.38 19.83
CA PRO A 121 1.85 13.39 18.74
C PRO A 121 2.68 14.66 18.78
N THR A 122 3.95 14.52 18.47
CA THR A 122 4.84 15.66 18.31
C THR A 122 4.41 16.51 17.11
N LEU A 123 4.81 17.79 17.10
CA LEU A 123 4.50 18.69 15.98
C LEU A 123 5.05 18.14 14.65
N LEU A 124 6.16 17.39 14.68
CA LEU A 124 6.76 16.77 13.51
C LEU A 124 5.90 15.60 12.96
N GLU A 125 5.37 14.75 13.85
CA GLU A 125 4.46 13.65 13.47
C GLU A 125 3.12 14.17 12.97
N PHE A 126 2.61 15.25 13.56
CA PHE A 126 1.38 15.87 13.09
C PHE A 126 1.54 16.44 11.66
N LEU A 127 2.68 17.11 11.42
CA LEU A 127 2.98 17.71 10.12
C LEU A 127 3.50 16.71 9.08
N SER A 128 3.89 15.49 9.47
CA SER A 128 4.51 14.51 8.57
C SER A 128 3.64 14.21 7.35
N GLY A 129 2.34 14.01 7.55
CA GLY A 129 1.38 13.79 6.47
C GLY A 129 1.34 14.95 5.47
N LEU A 130 1.39 16.19 5.96
CA LEU A 130 1.36 17.38 5.12
C LEU A 130 2.67 17.53 4.32
N PHE A 131 3.82 17.28 4.93
CA PHE A 131 5.12 17.33 4.25
C PHE A 131 5.26 16.25 3.17
N VAL A 132 4.78 15.03 3.44
CA VAL A 132 4.81 13.93 2.46
C VAL A 132 3.81 14.19 1.32
N ALA A 133 2.65 14.80 1.60
CA ALA A 133 1.68 15.18 0.57
C ALA A 133 2.09 16.43 -0.23
N PHE A 134 2.94 17.30 0.34
CA PHE A 134 3.34 18.58 -0.24
C PHE A 134 3.84 18.50 -1.69
N PRO A 135 4.78 17.62 -2.08
CA PRO A 135 5.24 17.55 -3.47
C PRO A 135 4.10 17.24 -4.45
N PHE A 136 3.15 16.38 -4.08
CA PHE A 136 2.00 16.05 -4.91
C PHE A 136 1.02 17.22 -5.04
N ALA A 137 0.72 17.88 -3.93
CA ALA A 137 -0.12 19.07 -3.92
C ALA A 137 0.49 20.20 -4.76
N PHE A 138 1.81 20.39 -4.66
CA PHE A 138 2.55 21.39 -5.44
C PHE A 138 2.48 21.10 -6.94
N PHE A 139 2.73 19.85 -7.36
CA PHE A 139 2.58 19.46 -8.77
C PHE A 139 1.15 19.58 -9.28
N TRP A 140 0.16 19.30 -8.43
CA TRP A 140 -1.24 19.46 -8.79
C TRP A 140 -1.60 20.94 -9.02
N LEU A 141 -1.17 21.84 -8.13
CA LEU A 141 -1.41 23.28 -8.24
C LEU A 141 -0.79 23.89 -9.51
N ILE A 142 0.43 23.48 -9.85
CA ILE A 142 1.13 23.97 -11.05
C ILE A 142 0.50 23.40 -12.33
N SER A 143 0.16 22.12 -12.34
CA SER A 143 -0.31 21.44 -13.55
C SER A 143 -1.82 21.58 -13.81
N GLY A 144 -2.57 22.15 -12.86
CA GLY A 144 -4.03 22.15 -12.88
C GLY A 144 -4.62 20.74 -12.90
N GLY A 145 -3.92 19.78 -12.29
CA GLY A 145 -4.31 18.36 -12.27
C GLY A 145 -4.00 17.55 -13.54
N ARG A 146 -3.19 18.06 -14.47
CA ARG A 146 -2.81 17.34 -15.69
C ARG A 146 -1.67 16.34 -15.50
N TRP A 147 -0.79 16.56 -14.53
CA TRP A 147 0.39 15.71 -14.33
C TRP A 147 0.13 14.59 -13.32
N MET A 148 -0.65 14.88 -12.29
CA MET A 148 -0.87 13.97 -11.18
C MET A 148 -2.25 14.16 -10.57
N GLY A 149 -2.86 13.04 -10.17
CA GLY A 149 -4.20 13.06 -9.60
C GLY A 149 -4.19 13.50 -8.13
N LEU A 150 -5.27 14.14 -7.68
CA LEU A 150 -5.48 14.44 -6.26
C LEU A 150 -5.53 13.18 -5.38
N GLY A 151 -5.86 12.02 -5.97
CA GLY A 151 -5.86 10.74 -5.26
C GLY A 151 -4.49 10.39 -4.69
N ASP A 152 -3.41 10.58 -5.45
CA ASP A 152 -2.04 10.28 -5.00
C ASP A 152 -1.65 11.16 -3.80
N ALA A 153 -2.04 12.44 -3.83
CA ALA A 153 -1.79 13.37 -2.73
C ALA A 153 -2.51 12.94 -1.44
N LYS A 154 -3.76 12.46 -1.54
CA LYS A 154 -4.53 11.96 -0.38
C LYS A 154 -3.90 10.68 0.20
N LEU A 155 -3.41 9.79 -0.65
CA LEU A 155 -2.69 8.59 -0.20
C LEU A 155 -1.36 8.94 0.47
N ALA A 156 -0.58 9.85 -0.14
CA ALA A 156 0.68 10.33 0.40
C ALA A 156 0.49 10.98 1.79
N LEU A 157 -0.61 11.70 1.99
CA LEU A 157 -0.97 12.29 3.27
C LEU A 157 -1.14 11.23 4.36
N GLY A 158 -1.97 10.20 4.10
CA GLY A 158 -2.16 9.10 5.03
C GLY A 158 -0.87 8.32 5.29
N LEU A 159 -0.01 8.14 4.28
CA LEU A 159 1.26 7.45 4.42
C LEU A 159 2.27 8.22 5.25
N GLY A 160 2.30 9.56 5.14
CA GLY A 160 3.14 10.38 6.00
C GLY A 160 2.73 10.29 7.48
N TRP A 161 1.43 10.23 7.78
CA TRP A 161 0.96 10.01 9.15
C TRP A 161 1.21 8.58 9.64
N MET A 162 1.07 7.58 8.77
CA MET A 162 1.31 6.18 9.15
C MET A 162 2.79 5.88 9.40
N LEU A 163 3.69 6.42 8.57
CA LEU A 163 5.12 6.11 8.61
C LEU A 163 5.90 7.10 9.48
N GLY A 164 5.49 8.37 9.52
CA GLY A 164 6.28 9.49 10.01
C GLY A 164 6.98 10.25 8.88
N LEU A 165 7.70 11.32 9.23
CA LEU A 165 8.29 12.23 8.24
C LEU A 165 9.46 11.58 7.49
N ALA A 166 10.44 11.03 8.20
CA ALA A 166 11.68 10.52 7.61
C ALA A 166 11.42 9.30 6.70
N SER A 167 10.70 8.30 7.22
CA SER A 167 10.26 7.09 6.53
C SER A 167 9.22 7.40 5.44
N GLY A 168 8.33 8.37 5.65
CA GLY A 168 7.38 8.83 4.63
C GLY A 168 8.08 9.44 3.42
N LEU A 169 9.07 10.33 3.63
CA LEU A 169 9.88 10.88 2.55
C LEU A 169 10.73 9.80 1.86
N ALA A 170 11.31 8.87 2.61
CA ALA A 170 12.02 7.73 2.06
C ALA A 170 11.09 6.88 1.15
N ALA A 171 9.86 6.62 1.58
CA ALA A 171 8.86 5.91 0.79
C ALA A 171 8.57 6.63 -0.54
N LEU A 172 8.48 7.96 -0.56
CA LEU A 172 8.30 8.71 -1.80
C LEU A 172 9.47 8.54 -2.75
N VAL A 173 10.70 8.67 -2.26
CA VAL A 173 11.90 8.51 -3.09
C VAL A 173 11.93 7.11 -3.70
N LEU A 174 11.66 6.08 -2.90
CA LEU A 174 11.59 4.69 -3.37
C LEU A 174 10.45 4.48 -4.39
N ALA A 175 9.32 5.16 -4.22
CA ALA A 175 8.22 5.13 -5.19
C ALA A 175 8.63 5.73 -6.54
N PHE A 176 9.29 6.89 -6.53
CA PHE A 176 9.80 7.51 -7.75
C PHE A 176 10.87 6.66 -8.43
N TRP A 177 11.81 6.09 -7.66
CA TRP A 177 12.86 5.23 -8.21
C TRP A 177 12.30 3.94 -8.81
N SER A 178 11.44 3.24 -8.09
CA SER A 178 10.81 2.01 -8.59
C SER A 178 9.92 2.27 -9.81
N GLY A 179 9.13 3.36 -9.79
CA GLY A 179 8.31 3.80 -10.91
C GLY A 179 9.15 4.17 -12.14
N ALA A 180 10.27 4.88 -11.95
CA ALA A 180 11.17 5.25 -13.04
C ALA A 180 11.85 4.01 -13.67
N ILE A 181 12.38 3.10 -12.85
CA ILE A 181 13.01 1.85 -13.33
C ILE A 181 12.01 1.04 -14.16
N ILE A 182 10.82 0.82 -13.62
CA ILE A 182 9.80 0.00 -14.29
C ILE A 182 9.24 0.73 -15.53
N GLY A 183 9.06 2.04 -15.46
CA GLY A 183 8.63 2.86 -16.60
C GLY A 183 9.62 2.80 -17.76
N VAL A 184 10.92 3.00 -17.48
CA VAL A 184 11.99 2.90 -18.49
C VAL A 184 12.07 1.48 -19.06
N MET A 185 12.03 0.46 -18.19
CA MET A 185 12.06 -0.94 -18.60
C MET A 185 10.89 -1.29 -19.53
N LEU A 186 9.68 -0.79 -19.26
CA LEU A 186 8.50 -1.01 -20.12
C LEU A 186 8.64 -0.35 -21.49
N ILE A 187 9.20 0.87 -21.55
CA ILE A 187 9.45 1.58 -22.81
C ILE A 187 10.49 0.83 -23.66
N LEU A 188 11.54 0.29 -23.02
CA LEU A 188 12.60 -0.44 -23.73
C LEU A 188 12.18 -1.83 -24.21
N LEU A 189 11.42 -2.58 -23.40
CA LEU A 189 11.11 -3.99 -23.69
C LEU A 189 9.81 -4.19 -24.48
N ARG A 190 8.83 -3.30 -24.36
CA ARG A 190 7.48 -3.54 -24.89
C ARG A 190 7.17 -2.64 -26.09
N ARG A 191 7.20 -3.23 -27.30
CA ARG A 191 6.71 -2.59 -28.54
C ARG A 191 5.24 -2.17 -28.37
N GLY A 192 4.99 -0.88 -28.19
CA GLY A 192 3.65 -0.30 -28.07
C GLY A 192 3.45 0.64 -26.89
N TYR A 193 4.33 0.61 -25.89
CA TYR A 193 4.36 1.63 -24.84
C TYR A 193 5.09 2.87 -25.36
N LYS A 194 4.36 3.98 -25.50
CA LYS A 194 4.92 5.28 -25.87
C LYS A 194 5.17 6.10 -24.61
N MET A 195 6.04 7.10 -24.66
CA MET A 195 6.30 8.05 -23.56
C MET A 195 5.03 8.70 -22.96
N LYS A 196 3.90 8.67 -23.69
CA LYS A 196 2.59 9.21 -23.27
C LYS A 196 1.68 8.20 -22.57
N SER A 197 2.10 6.96 -22.35
CA SER A 197 1.27 5.97 -21.66
C SER A 197 1.24 6.25 -20.17
N GLU A 198 0.04 6.48 -19.64
CA GLU A 198 -0.18 6.67 -18.19
C GLU A 198 0.13 5.40 -17.42
N LEU A 199 1.05 5.54 -16.46
CA LEU A 199 1.46 4.50 -15.52
C LEU A 199 0.76 4.76 -14.18
N PRO A 200 0.01 3.79 -13.61
CA PRO A 200 -0.60 3.94 -12.28
C PRO A 200 0.47 4.16 -11.21
N PHE A 201 0.46 5.30 -10.51
CA PHE A 201 1.52 5.67 -9.56
C PHE A 201 1.31 5.06 -8.16
N ALA A 202 0.07 4.87 -7.72
CA ALA A 202 -0.24 4.39 -6.37
C ALA A 202 0.42 3.04 -6.02
N PRO A 203 0.52 2.03 -6.92
CA PRO A 203 1.23 0.79 -6.64
C PRO A 203 2.70 1.00 -6.27
N PHE A 204 3.39 1.94 -6.93
CA PHE A 204 4.79 2.26 -6.61
C PHE A 204 4.89 3.02 -5.30
N LEU A 205 3.93 3.89 -5.02
CA LEU A 205 3.81 4.63 -3.76
C LEU A 205 3.63 3.66 -2.57
N ILE A 206 2.73 2.68 -2.71
CA ILE A 206 2.48 1.64 -1.71
C ILE A 206 3.68 0.69 -1.57
N PHE A 207 4.36 0.37 -2.67
CA PHE A 207 5.57 -0.44 -2.62
C PHE A 207 6.71 0.29 -1.89
N GLY A 208 6.92 1.58 -2.15
CA GLY A 208 7.86 2.41 -1.41
C GLY A 208 7.52 2.48 0.08
N ALA A 209 6.23 2.60 0.42
CA ALA A 209 5.76 2.59 1.80
C ALA A 209 6.03 1.24 2.51
N LEU A 210 5.81 0.12 1.83
CA LEU A 210 6.13 -1.21 2.36
C LEU A 210 7.64 -1.32 2.66
N LEU A 211 8.49 -0.92 1.71
CA LEU A 211 9.94 -0.96 1.91
C LEU A 211 10.38 -0.06 3.06
N ALA A 212 9.91 1.18 3.12
CA ALA A 212 10.25 2.10 4.20
C ALA A 212 9.73 1.65 5.57
N PHE A 213 8.59 0.95 5.60
CA PHE A 213 8.03 0.39 6.83
C PHE A 213 8.85 -0.79 7.35
N PHE A 214 9.22 -1.74 6.49
CA PHE A 214 9.94 -2.95 6.92
C PHE A 214 11.45 -2.71 7.07
N PHE A 215 12.01 -1.86 6.22
CA PHE A 215 13.42 -1.49 6.23
C PHE A 215 13.52 0.00 6.55
N PRO A 216 13.76 0.38 7.82
CA PRO A 216 14.08 1.76 8.16
C PRO A 216 15.42 2.12 7.49
N LEU A 217 15.33 2.59 6.25
CA LEU A 217 16.46 3.02 5.46
C LEU A 217 16.86 4.41 5.93
N PRO A 218 18.12 4.63 6.37
CA PRO A 218 18.61 5.95 6.75
C PRO A 218 18.90 6.79 5.48
N LEU A 219 17.90 6.99 4.63
CA LEU A 219 17.99 7.84 3.44
C LEU A 219 18.04 9.32 3.82
N PHE A 220 17.32 9.70 4.89
CA PHE A 220 17.34 11.03 5.47
C PHE A 220 17.82 10.94 6.91
N LEU A 221 18.96 11.57 7.19
CA LEU A 221 19.56 11.73 8.52
C LEU A 221 18.78 12.72 9.42
N PHE A 222 17.44 12.72 9.35
CA PHE A 222 16.63 13.32 10.41
C PHE A 222 16.48 12.26 11.51
N GLY A 223 17.53 12.15 12.34
CA GLY A 223 17.51 11.35 13.55
C GLY A 223 16.46 11.87 14.51
N PHE A 224 15.66 10.97 15.08
CA PHE A 224 15.68 10.52 16.48
C PHE A 224 14.55 9.50 16.67
#